data_AF-A0A917IGK4-F1
#
_entry.id   AF-A0A917IGK4-F1
#
_cell.length_a   1.000
_cell.length_b   1.000
_cell.length_c   1.000
_cell.angle_alpha   90.00
_cell.angle_beta   90.00
_cell.angle_gamma   90.00
#
_symmetry.space_group_name_H-M   'P 1'
#
loop_
_entity.id
_entity.type
_entity.pdbx_description
1 polymer ?
#
loop_
_entity_poly.entity_id
_entity_poly.type
_entity_poly.pdbx_seq_one_letter_code
_entity_poly.pdbx_strand_id
1 'polypeptide(L)'
;MASDGGQGEFVRVPHADGTLTVVPGGTPDDALIPSLLTLSDVFLTGHHAAVSAGVREGSAVVVVGDGAVGLSGVLAATRLGAARIVAMSRHEPRQELARAFGATDVVAARGDAGVAEVKDLLDGLGADAVLECVGTKESMDQALRSARPGGQVGFVGVPHGGPELPVRTMFGTNVGVRGGVAPVRNYIDEVLPEVLAGDIEPGRVFDLTLPLADVAEAYAAMDDRRAIKSLLRA
;
A
#
# COMPACT_ATOMS: atom_id res chain seq x y z
N MET A 1 18.59 -20.22 -5.84
CA MET A 1 18.25 -21.25 -4.83
C MET A 1 16.98 -20.77 -4.15
N ALA A 2 15.91 -21.57 -4.12
CA ALA A 2 14.73 -21.21 -3.35
C ALA A 2 15.09 -21.29 -1.85
N SER A 3 14.83 -20.22 -1.11
CA SER A 3 14.80 -20.21 0.35
C SER A 3 13.38 -20.45 0.81
N ASP A 4 13.20 -21.17 1.91
CA ASP A 4 11.89 -21.30 2.56
C ASP A 4 11.36 -19.93 3.02
N GLY A 5 10.05 -19.82 3.19
CA GLY A 5 9.40 -18.60 3.70
C GLY A 5 9.70 -18.33 5.18
N GLY A 6 9.29 -17.15 5.67
CA GLY A 6 9.54 -16.72 7.05
C GLY A 6 8.49 -17.13 8.09
N GLN A 7 7.42 -17.82 7.69
CA GLN A 7 6.35 -18.26 8.60
C GLN A 7 6.70 -19.62 9.23
N GLY A 8 7.70 -19.60 10.11
CA GLY A 8 8.21 -20.74 10.86
C GLY A 8 8.99 -20.26 12.07
N GLU A 9 9.43 -21.19 12.93
CA GLU A 9 10.19 -20.84 14.15
C GLU A 9 11.57 -20.23 13.83
N PHE A 10 12.14 -20.58 12.68
CA PHE A 10 13.42 -20.08 12.19
C PHE A 10 13.37 -19.81 10.69
N VAL A 11 14.10 -18.79 10.24
CA VAL A 11 14.26 -18.46 8.82
C VAL A 11 15.72 -18.20 8.49
N ARG A 12 16.15 -18.67 7.32
CA ARG A 12 17.47 -18.35 6.76
C ARG A 12 17.37 -17.07 5.93
N VAL A 13 18.12 -16.03 6.30
CA VAL A 13 18.24 -14.80 5.51
C VAL A 13 19.63 -14.75 4.83
N PRO A 14 19.73 -15.03 3.51
CA PRO A 14 21.00 -14.89 2.79
C PRO A 14 21.39 -13.41 2.66
N HIS A 15 22.70 -13.14 2.48
CA HIS A 15 23.23 -11.78 2.32
C HIS A 15 22.79 -10.82 3.44
N ALA A 16 22.93 -11.27 4.70
CA ALA A 16 22.47 -10.55 5.89
C ALA A 16 22.90 -9.07 5.92
N ASP A 17 24.16 -8.77 5.61
CA ASP A 17 24.71 -7.40 5.60
C ASP A 17 23.96 -6.44 4.65
N GLY A 18 23.39 -6.96 3.56
CA GLY A 18 22.65 -6.18 2.58
C GLY A 18 21.12 -6.26 2.73
N THR A 19 20.61 -7.25 3.47
CA THR A 19 19.17 -7.55 3.52
C THR A 19 18.54 -7.18 4.85
N LEU A 20 19.27 -7.31 5.95
CA LEU A 20 18.78 -7.02 7.29
C LEU A 20 19.06 -5.56 7.67
N THR A 21 18.16 -4.99 8.46
CA THR A 21 18.38 -3.74 9.19
C THR A 21 18.31 -4.05 10.68
N VAL A 22 19.32 -3.59 11.42
CA VAL A 22 19.33 -3.69 12.87
C VAL A 22 18.36 -2.66 13.44
N VAL A 23 17.40 -3.11 14.25
CA VAL A 23 16.56 -2.21 15.04
C VAL A 23 17.40 -1.68 16.21
N PRO A 24 17.62 -0.36 16.33
CA PRO A 24 18.38 0.22 17.43
C PRO A 24 17.75 -0.08 18.80
N GLY A 25 18.56 -0.16 19.85
CA GLY A 25 18.07 -0.35 21.23
C GLY A 25 17.86 -1.81 21.64
N GLY A 26 18.13 -2.77 20.76
CA GLY A 26 18.09 -4.20 21.09
C GLY A 26 16.72 -4.81 20.78
N THR A 27 16.10 -5.46 21.77
CA THR A 27 14.78 -6.08 21.58
C THR A 27 13.70 -4.99 21.62
N PRO A 28 12.92 -4.78 20.54
CA PRO A 28 11.87 -3.78 20.54
C PRO A 28 10.73 -4.15 21.48
N ASP A 29 9.98 -3.14 21.94
CA ASP A 29 8.72 -3.35 22.65
C ASP A 29 7.74 -4.15 21.78
N ASP A 30 7.01 -5.08 22.40
CA ASP A 30 5.98 -5.89 21.76
C ASP A 30 4.92 -5.07 21.03
N ALA A 31 4.63 -3.85 21.52
CA ALA A 31 3.72 -2.91 20.88
C ALA A 31 4.24 -2.38 19.52
N LEU A 32 5.56 -2.31 19.34
CA LEU A 32 6.19 -1.84 18.10
C LEU A 32 6.32 -2.95 17.05
N ILE A 33 6.26 -4.23 17.45
CA ILE A 33 6.45 -5.39 16.57
C ILE A 33 5.56 -5.31 15.32
N PRO A 34 4.24 -5.07 15.42
CA PRO A 34 3.39 -4.97 14.23
C PRO A 34 3.89 -3.91 13.24
N SER A 35 4.24 -2.71 13.73
CA SER A 35 4.71 -1.63 12.87
C SER A 35 6.07 -1.95 12.25
N LEU A 36 7.02 -2.51 13.01
CA LEU A 36 8.31 -2.94 12.49
C LEU A 36 8.17 -4.02 11.40
N LEU A 37 7.27 -4.98 11.58
CA LEU A 37 7.02 -6.03 10.59
C LEU A 37 6.48 -5.47 9.27
N THR A 38 5.69 -4.39 9.29
CA THR A 38 5.24 -3.76 8.04
C THR A 38 6.38 -3.16 7.21
N LEU A 39 7.51 -2.80 7.83
CA LEU A 39 8.69 -2.28 7.14
C LEU A 39 9.41 -3.35 6.30
N SER A 40 9.12 -4.64 6.51
CA SER A 40 9.66 -5.71 5.67
C SER A 40 8.94 -5.84 4.33
N ASP A 41 7.73 -5.27 4.19
CA ASP A 41 6.92 -5.34 2.97
C ASP A 41 5.85 -4.25 2.96
N VAL A 42 4.66 -4.54 3.49
CA VAL A 42 3.40 -3.86 3.10
C VAL A 42 3.42 -2.34 3.25
N PHE A 43 4.08 -1.81 4.29
CA PHE A 43 4.17 -0.35 4.45
C PHE A 43 5.07 0.27 3.39
N LEU A 44 6.27 -0.29 3.22
CA LEU A 44 7.23 0.22 2.25
C LEU A 44 6.82 -0.08 0.80
N THR A 45 5.99 -1.09 0.57
CA THR A 45 5.34 -1.33 -0.73
C THR A 45 4.30 -0.24 -1.04
N GLY A 46 3.46 0.12 -0.07
CA GLY A 46 2.53 1.25 -0.23
C GLY A 46 3.26 2.59 -0.40
N HIS A 47 4.34 2.79 0.36
CA HIS A 47 5.23 3.95 0.20
C HIS A 47 5.91 4.00 -1.17
N HIS A 48 6.35 2.85 -1.69
CA HIS A 48 6.93 2.78 -3.04
C HIS A 48 5.91 3.16 -4.12
N ALA A 49 4.64 2.80 -3.96
CA ALA A 49 3.58 3.26 -4.85
C ALA A 49 3.45 4.79 -4.81
N ALA A 50 3.42 5.39 -3.61
CA ALA A 50 3.32 6.84 -3.44
C ALA A 50 4.51 7.59 -4.07
N VAL A 51 5.74 7.13 -3.80
CA VAL A 51 6.96 7.71 -4.38
C VAL A 51 7.01 7.53 -5.90
N SER A 52 6.60 6.36 -6.40
CA SER A 52 6.57 6.10 -7.85
C SER A 52 5.52 6.94 -8.57
N ALA A 53 4.38 7.19 -7.93
CA ALA A 53 3.35 8.11 -8.41
C ALA A 53 3.74 9.60 -8.26
N GLY A 54 4.89 9.91 -7.65
CA GLY A 54 5.35 11.29 -7.47
C GLY A 54 4.50 12.10 -6.50
N VAL A 55 3.94 11.45 -5.46
CA VAL A 55 3.26 12.16 -4.37
C VAL A 55 4.21 13.19 -3.75
N ARG A 56 3.70 14.40 -3.58
CA ARG A 56 4.39 15.55 -2.99
C ARG A 56 3.43 16.38 -2.14
N GLU A 57 3.96 17.31 -1.38
CA GLU A 57 3.15 18.26 -0.61
C GLU A 57 2.06 18.90 -1.47
N GLY A 58 0.82 18.87 -0.96
CA GLY A 58 -0.35 19.44 -1.63
C GLY A 58 -1.02 18.53 -2.68
N SER A 59 -0.50 17.33 -2.95
CA SER A 59 -1.06 16.45 -3.98
C SER A 59 -2.48 15.99 -3.64
N ALA A 60 -3.33 15.86 -4.66
CA ALA A 60 -4.50 15.02 -4.62
C ALA A 60 -4.12 13.58 -5.02
N VAL A 61 -4.41 12.63 -4.15
CA VAL A 61 -4.00 11.23 -4.29
C VAL A 61 -5.24 10.33 -4.33
N VAL A 62 -5.25 9.35 -5.24
CA VAL A 62 -6.25 8.26 -5.24
C VAL A 62 -5.55 6.94 -4.97
N VAL A 63 -6.08 6.14 -4.05
CA VAL A 63 -5.56 4.81 -3.74
C VAL A 63 -6.54 3.76 -4.25
N VAL A 64 -6.12 3.00 -5.26
CA VAL A 64 -6.87 1.88 -5.83
C VAL A 64 -6.48 0.61 -5.11
N GLY A 65 -7.40 0.11 -4.27
CA GLY A 65 -7.20 -1.07 -3.44
C GLY A 65 -7.15 -0.72 -1.95
N ASP A 66 -7.87 -1.49 -1.14
CA ASP A 66 -8.01 -1.25 0.30
C ASP A 66 -7.42 -2.40 1.16
N GLY A 67 -6.60 -3.27 0.57
CA GLY A 67 -5.80 -4.23 1.33
C GLY A 67 -4.67 -3.56 2.13
N ALA A 68 -3.87 -4.36 2.83
CA ALA A 68 -2.77 -3.85 3.66
C ALA A 68 -1.83 -2.86 2.93
N VAL A 69 -1.45 -3.18 1.68
CA VAL A 69 -0.60 -2.29 0.85
C VAL A 69 -1.31 -0.99 0.48
N GLY A 70 -2.60 -1.04 0.15
CA GLY A 70 -3.39 0.16 -0.17
C GLY A 70 -3.56 1.08 1.04
N LEU A 71 -3.93 0.52 2.19
CA LEU A 71 -4.04 1.28 3.44
C LEU A 71 -2.69 1.87 3.87
N SER A 72 -1.60 1.10 3.71
CA SER A 72 -0.24 1.64 3.84
C SER A 72 0.08 2.77 2.85
N GLY A 73 -0.43 2.69 1.62
CA GLY A 73 -0.31 3.75 0.62
C GLY A 73 -1.02 5.05 1.03
N VAL A 74 -2.18 4.95 1.72
CA VAL A 74 -2.85 6.11 2.33
C VAL A 74 -1.94 6.77 3.36
N LEU A 75 -1.44 5.99 4.33
CA LEU A 75 -0.54 6.50 5.37
C LEU A 75 0.73 7.12 4.77
N ALA A 76 1.32 6.47 3.76
CA ALA A 76 2.49 6.98 3.08
C ALA A 76 2.21 8.29 2.31
N ALA A 77 1.04 8.42 1.67
CA ALA A 77 0.64 9.64 1.00
C ALA A 77 0.46 10.81 2.00
N THR A 78 -0.12 10.54 3.17
CA THR A 78 -0.21 11.52 4.27
C THR A 78 1.17 11.95 4.75
N ARG A 79 2.08 10.99 4.99
CA ARG A 79 3.47 11.26 5.38
C ARG A 79 4.21 12.13 4.35
N LEU A 80 3.94 11.94 3.06
CA LEU A 80 4.52 12.73 1.97
C LEU A 80 3.83 14.08 1.73
N GLY A 81 2.85 14.46 2.57
CA GLY A 81 2.20 15.76 2.56
C GLY A 81 1.04 15.91 1.57
N ALA A 82 0.43 14.81 1.12
CA ALA A 82 -0.77 14.89 0.29
C ALA A 82 -1.89 15.66 1.02
N ALA A 83 -2.53 16.60 0.32
CA ALA A 83 -3.59 17.43 0.90
C ALA A 83 -4.97 16.77 0.82
N ARG A 84 -5.16 15.88 -0.16
CA ARG A 84 -6.42 15.16 -0.36
C ARG A 84 -6.13 13.74 -0.76
N ILE A 85 -6.75 12.77 -0.08
CA ILE A 85 -6.49 11.36 -0.29
C ILE A 85 -7.82 10.61 -0.39
N VAL A 86 -8.12 10.10 -1.58
CA VAL A 86 -9.32 9.31 -1.88
C VAL A 86 -8.98 7.83 -1.76
N ALA A 87 -9.54 7.14 -0.77
CA ALA A 87 -9.40 5.70 -0.64
C ALA A 87 -10.55 4.98 -1.37
N MET A 88 -10.23 4.12 -2.34
CA MET A 88 -11.27 3.34 -3.04
C MET A 88 -11.55 2.04 -2.28
N SER A 89 -12.53 2.10 -1.37
CA SER A 89 -12.87 1.01 -0.45
C SER A 89 -14.38 0.82 -0.29
N ARG A 90 -14.82 -0.44 -0.28
CA ARG A 90 -16.23 -0.84 -0.05
C ARG A 90 -16.44 -1.59 1.26
N HIS A 91 -15.41 -1.68 2.10
CA HIS A 91 -15.41 -2.43 3.34
C HIS A 91 -15.31 -1.46 4.50
N GLU A 92 -16.39 -1.28 5.25
CA GLU A 92 -16.49 -0.27 6.32
C GLU A 92 -15.30 -0.26 7.31
N PRO A 93 -14.83 -1.40 7.86
CA PRO A 93 -13.66 -1.40 8.74
C PRO A 93 -12.38 -0.88 8.07
N ARG A 94 -12.23 -1.13 6.76
CA ARG A 94 -11.07 -0.64 5.98
C ARG A 94 -11.19 0.85 5.69
N GLN A 95 -12.41 1.36 5.52
CA GLN A 95 -12.66 2.80 5.38
C GLN A 95 -12.33 3.55 6.68
N GLU A 96 -12.68 2.99 7.83
CA GLU A 96 -12.31 3.54 9.13
C GLU A 96 -10.80 3.63 9.30
N LEU A 97 -10.08 2.54 9.00
CA LEU A 97 -8.62 2.55 9.05
C LEU A 97 -8.01 3.52 8.02
N ALA A 98 -8.55 3.58 6.79
CA ALA A 98 -8.10 4.52 5.79
C ALA A 98 -8.22 5.97 6.28
N ARG A 99 -9.36 6.35 6.88
CA ARG A 99 -9.55 7.69 7.47
C ARG A 99 -8.58 7.93 8.62
N ALA A 100 -8.37 6.94 9.48
CA ALA A 100 -7.41 7.04 10.58
C ALA A 100 -5.95 7.20 10.09
N PHE A 101 -5.64 6.70 8.90
CA PHE A 101 -4.35 6.90 8.22
C PHE A 101 -4.27 8.17 7.39
N GLY A 102 -5.37 8.93 7.25
CA GLY A 102 -5.38 10.23 6.60
C GLY A 102 -6.19 10.32 5.31
N ALA A 103 -6.95 9.29 4.92
CA ALA A 103 -7.90 9.41 3.82
C ALA A 103 -8.95 10.49 4.13
N THR A 104 -9.11 11.45 3.22
CA THR A 104 -10.08 12.55 3.32
C THR A 104 -11.43 12.17 2.73
N ASP A 105 -11.42 11.29 1.73
CA ASP A 105 -12.59 10.87 0.99
C ASP A 105 -12.56 9.35 0.77
N VAL A 106 -13.73 8.76 0.57
CA VAL A 106 -13.88 7.33 0.28
C VAL A 106 -14.81 7.18 -0.92
N VAL A 107 -14.39 6.36 -1.89
CA VAL A 107 -15.19 5.95 -3.05
C VAL A 107 -15.41 4.44 -2.99
N ALA A 108 -16.67 4.01 -2.84
CA ALA A 108 -17.00 2.59 -2.78
C ALA A 108 -17.18 1.94 -4.16
N ALA A 109 -17.50 2.76 -5.17
CA ALA A 109 -17.70 2.33 -6.55
C ALA A 109 -16.40 1.88 -7.22
N ARG A 110 -16.54 1.12 -8.31
CA ARG A 110 -15.43 0.60 -9.13
C ARG A 110 -15.71 0.78 -10.62
N GLY A 111 -14.70 0.54 -11.44
CA GLY A 111 -14.76 0.70 -12.88
C GLY A 111 -15.17 2.13 -13.27
N ASP A 112 -16.03 2.25 -14.27
CA ASP A 112 -16.50 3.52 -14.80
C ASP A 112 -17.15 4.42 -13.74
N ALA A 113 -17.96 3.84 -12.85
CA ALA A 113 -18.64 4.59 -11.79
C ALA A 113 -17.65 5.12 -10.75
N GLY A 114 -16.65 4.30 -10.36
CA GLY A 114 -15.59 4.73 -9.46
C GLY A 114 -14.72 5.84 -10.05
N VAL A 115 -14.38 5.74 -11.34
CA VAL A 115 -13.64 6.80 -12.05
C VAL A 115 -14.44 8.11 -12.10
N ALA A 116 -15.74 8.04 -12.38
CA ALA A 116 -16.60 9.22 -12.43
C ALA A 116 -16.67 9.89 -11.06
N GLU A 117 -16.92 9.13 -9.99
CA GLU A 117 -17.01 9.66 -8.63
C GLU A 117 -15.69 10.28 -8.16
N VAL A 118 -14.55 9.65 -8.47
CA VAL A 118 -13.22 10.23 -8.21
C VAL A 118 -13.05 11.58 -8.93
N LYS A 119 -13.47 11.68 -10.19
CA LYS A 119 -13.36 12.94 -10.94
C LYS A 119 -14.29 14.00 -10.37
N ASP A 120 -15.52 13.65 -10.02
CA ASP A 120 -16.47 14.57 -9.41
C ASP A 120 -15.95 15.13 -8.09
N LEU A 121 -15.29 14.29 -7.28
CA LEU A 121 -14.61 14.73 -6.07
C LEU A 121 -13.42 15.66 -6.36
N LEU A 122 -12.71 15.43 -7.46
CA LEU A 122 -11.46 16.11 -7.83
C LEU A 122 -11.66 17.09 -9.01
N ASP A 123 -12.69 17.93 -8.91
CA ASP A 123 -12.98 19.06 -9.80
C ASP A 123 -13.09 18.70 -11.29
N GLY A 124 -13.54 17.48 -11.59
CA GLY A 124 -13.64 16.92 -12.94
C GLY A 124 -12.31 16.51 -13.58
N LEU A 125 -11.18 16.71 -12.89
CA LEU A 125 -9.84 16.48 -13.42
C LEU A 125 -9.32 15.08 -13.10
N GLY A 126 -9.49 14.64 -11.85
CA GLY A 126 -8.82 13.46 -11.30
C GLY A 126 -7.58 13.81 -10.47
N ALA A 127 -6.86 12.79 -10.01
CA ALA A 127 -5.76 12.94 -9.05
C ALA A 127 -4.42 13.28 -9.71
N ASP A 128 -3.56 13.98 -8.97
CA ASP A 128 -2.14 14.18 -9.34
C ASP A 128 -1.38 12.86 -9.40
N ALA A 129 -1.64 12.02 -8.39
CA ALA A 129 -0.97 10.74 -8.18
C ALA A 129 -2.00 9.66 -7.88
N VAL A 130 -1.87 8.50 -8.50
CA VAL A 130 -2.72 7.33 -8.25
C VAL A 130 -1.88 6.14 -7.85
N LEU A 131 -2.21 5.50 -6.73
CA LEU A 131 -1.53 4.31 -6.24
C LEU A 131 -2.34 3.08 -6.65
N GLU A 132 -1.77 2.24 -7.51
CA GLU A 132 -2.38 0.97 -7.94
C GLU A 132 -1.82 -0.18 -7.09
N CYS A 133 -2.64 -0.70 -6.18
CA CYS A 133 -2.25 -1.67 -5.16
C CYS A 133 -3.01 -3.01 -5.28
N VAL A 134 -3.54 -3.35 -6.46
CA VAL A 134 -4.36 -4.56 -6.67
C VAL A 134 -3.76 -5.48 -7.73
N GLY A 135 -3.30 -4.96 -8.88
CA GLY A 135 -2.61 -5.74 -9.93
C GLY A 135 -3.52 -6.38 -10.98
N THR A 136 -4.82 -6.06 -10.99
CA THR A 136 -5.76 -6.54 -12.00
C THR A 136 -5.81 -5.61 -13.22
N LYS A 137 -6.29 -6.10 -14.37
CA LYS A 137 -6.53 -5.26 -15.54
C LYS A 137 -7.54 -4.14 -15.25
N GLU A 138 -8.62 -4.46 -14.53
CA GLU A 138 -9.66 -3.49 -14.15
C GLU A 138 -9.11 -2.40 -13.22
N SER A 139 -8.33 -2.77 -12.19
CA SER A 139 -7.74 -1.79 -11.27
C SER A 139 -6.71 -0.88 -11.96
N MET A 140 -5.92 -1.41 -12.89
CA MET A 140 -5.00 -0.60 -13.69
C MET A 140 -5.74 0.39 -14.61
N ASP A 141 -6.80 -0.05 -15.30
CA ASP A 141 -7.64 0.86 -16.12
C ASP A 141 -8.26 1.96 -15.27
N GLN A 142 -8.84 1.58 -14.13
CA GLN A 142 -9.40 2.52 -13.16
C GLN A 142 -8.35 3.52 -12.67
N ALA A 143 -7.13 3.06 -12.35
CA ALA A 143 -6.06 3.93 -11.88
C ALA A 143 -5.64 4.95 -12.95
N LEU A 144 -5.40 4.49 -14.18
CA LEU A 144 -5.04 5.35 -15.32
C LEU A 144 -6.09 6.41 -15.62
N ARG A 145 -7.37 6.06 -15.51
CA ARG A 145 -8.50 6.96 -15.80
C ARG A 145 -8.88 7.86 -14.64
N SER A 146 -8.45 7.53 -13.43
CA SER A 146 -8.59 8.35 -12.21
C SER A 146 -7.51 9.44 -12.12
N ALA A 147 -6.39 9.29 -12.85
CA ALA A 147 -5.36 10.30 -12.94
C ALA A 147 -5.81 11.48 -13.81
N ARG A 148 -5.42 12.69 -13.42
CA ARG A 148 -5.59 13.88 -14.27
C ARG A 148 -4.65 13.87 -15.47
N PRO A 149 -4.91 14.65 -16.53
CA PRO A 149 -3.92 14.88 -17.58
C PRO A 149 -2.58 15.36 -17.00
N GLY A 150 -1.49 14.68 -17.38
CA GLY A 150 -0.13 14.90 -16.85
C GLY A 150 0.14 14.25 -15.48
N GLY A 151 -0.82 13.54 -14.90
CA GLY A 151 -0.67 12.81 -13.63
C GLY A 151 0.14 11.51 -13.77
N GLN A 152 0.36 10.85 -12.64
CA GLN A 152 1.20 9.65 -12.57
C GLN A 152 0.51 8.51 -11.82
N VAL A 153 0.70 7.28 -12.30
CA VAL A 153 0.28 6.06 -11.62
C VAL A 153 1.50 5.33 -11.06
N GLY A 154 1.51 5.15 -9.75
CA GLY A 154 2.46 4.31 -9.02
C GLY A 154 1.90 2.91 -8.84
N PHE A 155 2.43 1.91 -9.55
CA PHE A 155 1.88 0.54 -9.47
C PHE A 155 2.77 -0.41 -8.67
N VAL A 156 2.15 -1.16 -7.77
CA VAL A 156 2.81 -2.19 -6.95
C VAL A 156 1.96 -3.47 -6.84
N GLY A 157 0.72 -3.45 -7.30
CA GLY A 157 -0.10 -4.64 -7.43
C GLY A 157 0.55 -5.67 -8.36
N VAL A 158 0.72 -6.90 -7.88
CA VAL A 158 1.34 -7.98 -8.67
C VAL A 158 0.44 -8.29 -9.87
N PRO A 159 0.94 -8.15 -11.12
CA PRO A 159 0.11 -8.33 -12.30
C PRO A 159 -0.49 -9.74 -12.40
N HIS A 160 -1.81 -9.84 -12.40
CA HIS A 160 -2.55 -11.09 -12.66
C HIS A 160 -3.41 -10.92 -13.92
N GLY A 161 -3.00 -11.55 -15.02
CA GLY A 161 -3.72 -11.45 -16.30
C GLY A 161 -3.35 -10.24 -17.17
N GLY A 162 -2.06 -9.83 -17.16
CA GLY A 162 -1.43 -8.94 -18.14
C GLY A 162 -2.26 -7.70 -18.54
N PRO A 163 -2.32 -6.64 -17.72
CA PRO A 163 -2.87 -5.36 -18.17
C PRO A 163 -2.07 -4.86 -19.39
N GLU A 164 -2.76 -4.65 -20.50
CA GLU A 164 -2.18 -3.93 -21.64
C GLU A 164 -2.26 -2.42 -21.35
N LEU A 165 -1.12 -1.75 -21.34
CA LEU A 165 -1.10 -0.30 -21.19
C LEU A 165 -1.81 0.35 -22.39
N PRO A 166 -2.79 1.25 -22.17
CA PRO A 166 -3.50 1.94 -23.24
C PRO A 166 -2.63 3.09 -23.79
N VAL A 167 -1.56 2.74 -24.51
CA VAL A 167 -0.49 3.66 -24.95
C VAL A 167 -1.05 4.91 -25.66
N ARG A 168 -2.05 4.76 -26.53
CA ARG A 168 -2.66 5.90 -27.24
C ARG A 168 -3.36 6.86 -26.29
N THR A 169 -4.07 6.34 -25.28
CA THR A 169 -4.72 7.16 -24.26
C THR A 169 -3.68 7.87 -23.41
N MET A 170 -2.66 7.14 -22.93
CA MET A 170 -1.55 7.71 -22.16
C MET A 170 -0.81 8.81 -22.93
N PHE A 171 -0.55 8.60 -24.22
CA PHE A 171 0.06 9.61 -25.09
C PHE A 171 -0.80 10.87 -25.20
N GLY A 172 -2.13 10.72 -25.30
CA GLY A 172 -3.05 11.86 -25.39
C GLY A 172 -3.23 12.62 -24.08
N THR A 173 -3.13 11.95 -22.94
CA THR A 173 -3.34 12.55 -21.61
C THR A 173 -2.03 12.91 -20.90
N ASN A 174 -0.88 12.49 -21.41
CA ASN A 174 0.42 12.54 -20.72
C ASN A 174 0.42 11.85 -19.34
N VAL A 175 -0.47 10.89 -19.11
CA VAL A 175 -0.44 10.08 -17.89
C VAL A 175 0.71 9.09 -17.98
N GLY A 176 1.59 9.12 -16.98
CA GLY A 176 2.70 8.17 -16.88
C GLY A 176 2.41 7.04 -15.89
N VAL A 177 3.22 5.97 -15.99
CA VAL A 177 3.16 4.80 -15.11
C VAL A 177 4.58 4.48 -14.65
N ARG A 178 4.76 4.28 -13.35
CA ARG A 178 6.04 3.89 -12.74
C ARG A 178 5.76 2.97 -11.56
N GLY A 179 6.65 2.02 -11.29
CA GLY A 179 6.55 1.14 -10.13
C GLY A 179 7.04 -0.27 -10.44
N GLY A 180 6.66 -1.22 -9.60
CA GLY A 180 7.10 -2.61 -9.63
C GLY A 180 7.33 -3.16 -8.22
N VAL A 181 8.19 -4.17 -8.13
CA VAL A 181 8.59 -4.76 -6.84
C VAL A 181 9.30 -3.69 -5.99
N ALA A 182 8.78 -3.45 -4.79
CA ALA A 182 9.30 -2.41 -3.92
C ALA A 182 10.73 -2.72 -3.44
N PRO A 183 11.69 -1.79 -3.61
CA PRO A 183 13.03 -1.93 -3.06
C PRO A 183 13.02 -1.54 -1.56
N VAL A 184 12.32 -2.31 -0.72
CA VAL A 184 11.99 -1.96 0.67
C VAL A 184 13.21 -1.52 1.49
N ARG A 185 14.36 -2.19 1.34
CA ARG A 185 15.60 -1.87 2.05
C ARG A 185 16.06 -0.42 1.85
N ASN A 186 15.76 0.19 0.70
CA ASN A 186 16.14 1.57 0.39
C ASN A 186 15.36 2.61 1.21
N TYR A 187 14.19 2.24 1.75
CA TYR A 187 13.31 3.14 2.50
C TYR A 187 13.39 2.94 4.01
N ILE A 188 13.91 1.80 4.48
CA ILE A 188 13.92 1.47 5.92
C ILE A 188 14.64 2.54 6.73
N ASP A 189 15.83 2.98 6.30
CA ASP A 189 16.64 3.92 7.09
C ASP A 189 15.96 5.29 7.23
N GLU A 190 15.14 5.68 6.26
CA GLU A 190 14.35 6.90 6.28
C GLU A 190 13.13 6.78 7.22
N VAL A 191 12.43 5.65 7.18
CA VAL A 191 11.12 5.45 7.82
C VAL A 191 11.22 4.90 9.23
N LEU A 192 12.22 4.06 9.52
CA LEU A 192 12.37 3.37 10.80
C LEU A 192 12.36 4.34 12.01
N PRO A 193 13.02 5.51 11.97
CA PRO A 193 12.97 6.45 13.09
C PRO A 193 11.55 6.91 13.45
N GLU A 194 10.68 7.12 12.46
CA GLU A 194 9.29 7.57 12.68
C GLU A 194 8.44 6.47 13.33
N VAL A 195 8.67 5.20 12.93
CA VAL A 195 8.02 4.05 13.59
C VAL A 195 8.50 3.92 15.04
N LEU A 196 9.80 4.08 15.29
CA LEU A 196 10.35 3.98 16.64
C LEU A 196 9.90 5.14 17.55
N ALA A 197 9.69 6.32 16.98
CA ALA A 197 9.15 7.48 17.68
C ALA A 197 7.63 7.37 17.93
N GLY A 198 6.93 6.50 17.21
CA GLY A 198 5.47 6.41 17.23
C GLY A 198 4.78 7.52 16.42
N ASP A 199 5.53 8.24 15.57
CA ASP A 199 4.99 9.27 14.69
C ASP A 199 4.06 8.68 13.62
N ILE A 200 4.35 7.43 13.22
CA ILE A 200 3.48 6.63 12.36
C ILE A 200 3.30 5.22 12.94
N GLU A 201 2.10 4.68 12.79
CA GLU A 201 1.72 3.35 13.31
C GLU A 201 1.22 2.44 12.17
N PRO A 202 2.07 2.10 11.19
CA PRO A 202 1.65 1.28 10.04
C PRO A 202 1.18 -0.12 10.47
N GLY A 203 1.58 -0.60 11.65
CA GLY A 203 1.17 -1.88 12.22
C GLY A 203 -0.32 -2.02 12.48
N ARG A 204 -1.10 -0.93 12.46
CA ARG A 204 -2.57 -0.97 12.61
C ARG A 204 -3.29 -1.72 11.48
N VAL A 205 -2.60 -2.05 10.38
CA VAL A 205 -3.14 -2.96 9.35
C VAL A 205 -3.27 -4.40 9.82
N PHE A 206 -2.57 -4.81 10.89
CA PHE A 206 -2.71 -6.13 11.50
C PHE A 206 -3.96 -6.17 12.38
N ASP A 207 -5.02 -6.78 11.89
CA ASP A 207 -6.33 -6.84 12.54
C ASP A 207 -6.70 -8.24 13.06
N LEU A 208 -5.84 -9.23 12.81
CA LEU A 208 -5.98 -10.59 13.33
C LEU A 208 -4.62 -11.09 13.82
N THR A 209 -4.54 -11.50 15.09
CA THR A 209 -3.35 -12.18 15.62
C THR A 209 -3.69 -13.63 15.95
N LEU A 210 -2.89 -14.57 15.47
CA LEU A 210 -3.07 -16.01 15.68
C LEU A 210 -1.74 -16.66 16.09
N PRO A 211 -1.76 -17.79 16.80
CA PRO A 211 -0.55 -18.57 17.03
C PRO A 211 -0.04 -19.16 15.70
N LEU A 212 1.26 -19.42 15.60
CA LEU A 212 1.90 -20.00 14.41
C LEU A 212 1.26 -21.35 14.02
N ALA A 213 0.78 -22.12 14.99
CA ALA A 213 0.05 -23.37 14.78
C ALA A 213 -1.22 -23.20 13.93
N ASP A 214 -1.83 -22.01 13.95
CA ASP A 214 -3.08 -21.69 13.24
C ASP A 214 -2.82 -20.92 11.92
N VAL A 215 -1.61 -21.05 11.34
CA VAL A 215 -1.24 -20.36 10.09
C VAL A 215 -2.24 -20.60 8.95
N ALA A 216 -2.82 -21.79 8.85
CA ALA A 216 -3.83 -22.09 7.83
C ALA A 216 -5.09 -21.21 7.97
N GLU A 217 -5.54 -20.96 9.20
CA GLU A 217 -6.68 -20.07 9.46
C GLU A 217 -6.32 -18.61 9.16
N ALA A 218 -5.08 -18.19 9.44
CA ALA A 218 -4.61 -16.84 9.07
C ALA A 218 -4.70 -16.61 7.55
N TYR A 219 -4.31 -17.61 6.74
CA TYR A 219 -4.47 -17.56 5.29
C TYR A 219 -5.95 -17.50 4.87
N ALA A 220 -6.79 -18.39 5.43
CA ALA A 220 -8.22 -18.41 5.13
C ALA A 220 -8.91 -17.07 5.48
N ALA A 221 -8.57 -16.48 6.62
CA ALA A 221 -9.12 -15.21 7.06
C ALA A 221 -8.80 -14.05 6.11
N MET A 222 -7.58 -14.01 5.56
CA MET A 222 -7.20 -13.00 4.56
C MET A 222 -7.86 -13.25 3.20
N ASP A 223 -7.96 -14.51 2.75
CA ASP A 223 -8.60 -14.89 1.48
C ASP A 223 -10.10 -14.58 1.48
N ASP A 224 -10.79 -14.96 2.55
CA ASP A 224 -12.22 -14.69 2.78
C ASP A 224 -12.51 -13.21 3.08
N ARG A 225 -11.47 -12.37 3.24
CA ARG A 225 -11.55 -10.97 3.63
C ARG A 225 -12.16 -10.74 5.02
N ARG A 226 -12.03 -11.72 5.91
CA ARG A 226 -12.34 -11.59 7.35
C ARG A 226 -11.25 -10.82 8.10
N ALA A 227 -10.04 -10.80 7.56
CA ALA A 227 -8.91 -10.00 8.04
C ALA A 227 -8.32 -9.15 6.89
N ILE A 228 -7.74 -8.00 7.23
CA ILE A 228 -6.88 -7.19 6.37
C ILE A 228 -5.50 -7.82 6.31
N LYS A 229 -4.91 -8.10 7.48
CA LYS A 229 -3.58 -8.70 7.61
C LYS A 229 -3.47 -9.47 8.91
N SER A 230 -3.01 -10.71 8.82
CA SER A 230 -2.77 -11.54 9.99
C SER A 230 -1.34 -11.44 10.50
N LEU A 231 -1.17 -11.40 11.81
CA LEU A 231 0.08 -11.52 12.54
C LEU A 231 0.17 -12.91 13.17
N LEU A 232 1.27 -13.63 12.96
CA LEU A 232 1.52 -14.92 13.60
C LEU A 232 2.47 -14.74 14.80
N ARG A 233 2.14 -15.36 15.92
CA ARG A 233 3.01 -15.43 17.11
C ARG A 233 3.43 -16.86 17.41
N ALA A 234 4.72 -17.08 17.61
CA ALA A 234 5.25 -18.36 18.07
C ALA A 234 4.98 -18.58 19.56
#